data_AF-A0AAD7KBU4-F1
#
_entry.id   AF-A0AAD7KBU4-F1
#
_cell.length_a   1.000
_cell.length_b   1.000
_cell.length_c   1.000
_cell.angle_alpha   90.00
_cell.angle_beta   90.00
_cell.angle_gamma   90.00
#
_symmetry.space_group_name_H-M   'P 1'
#
loop_
_entity.id
_entity.type
_entity.pdbx_description
1 polymer ?
#
loop_
_entity_poly.entity_id
_entity_poly.type
_entity_poly.pdbx_seq_one_letter_code
_entity_poly.pdbx_strand_id
1 'polypeptide(L)'
;MSSRDVSAILGQYMLKGWVLTDQRCPTVGCSVPLMLSPTGKTPVVHFCASCDGGPDSLPPAPQAESSSSSSHFSRSSTPPTEMSSTLSSPVFAPPAETEESRRRREQSDQASTAIGQRLLKGWAMLAEYVLYASAWLQKGGSLR
;
A
#
# COMPACT_ATOMS: atom_id res chain seq x y z
N MET A 1 -30.68 21.04 -4.42
CA MET A 1 -29.92 20.07 -5.25
C MET A 1 -29.17 19.18 -4.27
N SER A 2 -29.58 17.91 -4.15
CA SER A 2 -28.98 16.97 -3.20
C SER A 2 -27.54 16.73 -3.61
N SER A 3 -26.60 17.29 -2.84
CA SER A 3 -25.18 16.99 -2.92
C SER A 3 -25.05 15.50 -2.67
N ARG A 4 -24.95 14.69 -3.73
CA ARG A 4 -24.61 13.29 -3.60
C ARG A 4 -23.31 13.25 -2.82
N ASP A 5 -23.25 12.50 -1.72
CA ASP A 5 -22.01 12.31 -0.98
C ASP A 5 -21.02 11.57 -1.88
N VAL A 6 -20.25 12.33 -2.66
CA VAL A 6 -19.26 11.80 -3.61
C VAL A 6 -18.29 10.90 -2.85
N SER A 7 -17.94 11.27 -1.62
CA SER A 7 -17.14 10.47 -0.70
C SER A 7 -17.74 9.09 -0.43
N ALA A 8 -19.07 8.98 -0.28
CA ALA A 8 -19.74 7.70 -0.06
C ALA A 8 -19.72 6.82 -1.33
N ILE A 9 -19.92 7.44 -2.50
CA ILE A 9 -19.86 6.74 -3.79
C ILE A 9 -18.42 6.24 -4.07
N LEU A 10 -17.42 7.09 -3.83
CA LEU A 10 -16.01 6.72 -3.96
C LEU A 10 -15.67 5.55 -3.03
N GLY A 11 -16.08 5.62 -1.75
CA GLY A 11 -15.91 4.53 -0.80
C GLY A 11 -16.54 3.21 -1.28
N GLN A 12 -17.73 3.28 -1.87
CA GLN A 12 -18.40 2.09 -2.41
C GLN A 12 -17.62 1.46 -3.58
N TYR A 13 -17.04 2.27 -4.48
CA TYR A 13 -16.25 1.74 -5.58
C TYR A 13 -14.89 1.19 -5.12
N MET A 14 -14.26 1.79 -4.11
CA MET A 14 -13.05 1.24 -3.50
C MET A 14 -13.28 -0.13 -2.86
N LEU A 15 -14.43 -0.33 -2.20
CA LEU A 15 -14.83 -1.64 -1.68
C LEU A 15 -15.08 -2.67 -2.79
N LYS A 16 -15.48 -2.21 -3.99
CA LYS A 16 -15.60 -3.04 -5.20
C LYS A 16 -14.25 -3.30 -5.90
N GLY A 17 -13.14 -2.82 -5.33
CA GLY A 17 -11.78 -3.02 -5.85
C GLY A 17 -11.32 -1.98 -6.88
N TRP A 18 -12.04 -0.87 -7.05
CA TRP A 18 -11.59 0.22 -7.89
C TRP A 18 -10.53 1.05 -7.17
N VAL A 19 -9.58 1.60 -7.93
CA VAL A 19 -8.42 2.31 -7.37
C VAL A 19 -8.54 3.80 -7.66
N LEU A 20 -8.39 4.64 -6.64
CA LEU A 20 -8.28 6.10 -6.83
C LEU A 20 -6.99 6.44 -7.57
N THR A 21 -7.10 7.26 -8.61
CA THR A 21 -5.95 7.76 -9.36
C THR A 21 -5.57 9.17 -8.92
N ASP A 22 -4.39 9.63 -9.29
CA ASP A 22 -3.91 11.00 -9.12
C ASP A 22 -4.48 11.97 -10.15
N GLN A 23 -5.16 11.47 -11.19
CA GLN A 23 -5.75 12.28 -12.24
C GLN A 23 -7.11 12.85 -11.81
N ARG A 24 -7.26 14.17 -11.96
CA ARG A 24 -8.52 14.88 -11.70
C ARG A 24 -9.45 14.77 -12.91
N CYS A 25 -10.75 14.80 -12.66
CA CYS A 25 -11.76 14.87 -13.71
C CYS A 25 -11.52 16.08 -14.64
N PRO A 26 -11.54 15.91 -15.98
CA PRO A 26 -11.34 17.02 -16.93
C PRO A 26 -12.54 17.97 -17.02
N THR A 27 -13.68 17.61 -16.43
CA THR A 27 -14.89 18.43 -16.43
C THR A 27 -14.67 19.73 -15.65
N VAL A 28 -14.92 20.87 -16.30
CA VAL A 28 -14.78 22.20 -15.70
C VAL A 28 -15.62 22.29 -14.42
N GLY A 29 -14.97 22.60 -13.29
CA GLY A 29 -15.63 22.71 -11.99
C GLY A 29 -15.74 21.40 -11.19
N CYS A 30 -15.22 20.28 -11.70
CA CYS A 30 -15.14 19.02 -10.96
C CYS A 30 -13.71 18.79 -10.41
N SER A 31 -13.57 18.67 -9.09
CA SER A 31 -12.28 18.40 -8.43
C SER A 31 -12.11 16.93 -8.02
N VAL A 32 -13.00 16.05 -8.47
CA VAL A 32 -13.06 14.65 -8.05
C VAL A 32 -12.00 13.82 -8.80
N PRO A 33 -11.22 12.98 -8.09
CA PRO A 33 -10.27 12.08 -8.74
C PRO A 33 -10.96 11.00 -9.59
N LEU A 34 -10.31 10.58 -10.68
CA LEU A 34 -10.75 9.45 -11.49
C LEU A 34 -10.51 8.12 -10.77
N MET A 35 -11.41 7.17 -10.98
CA MET A 35 -11.32 5.80 -10.49
C MET A 35 -10.86 4.87 -11.61
N LEU A 36 -9.88 4.02 -11.33
CA LEU A 36 -9.36 2.99 -12.20
C LEU A 36 -10.10 1.66 -11.98
N SER A 37 -10.41 0.96 -13.06
CA SER A 37 -10.97 -0.40 -12.99
C SER A 37 -10.08 -1.35 -12.19
N PRO A 38 -10.66 -2.28 -11.41
CA PRO A 38 -9.92 -3.32 -10.71
C PRO A 38 -9.00 -4.12 -11.64
N THR A 39 -7.85 -4.55 -11.10
CA THR A 39 -6.90 -5.41 -11.80
C THR A 39 -7.59 -6.66 -12.34
N GLY A 40 -7.41 -6.96 -13.63
CA GLY A 40 -8.02 -8.11 -14.30
C GLY A 40 -9.25 -7.80 -15.15
N LYS A 41 -9.74 -6.55 -15.15
CA LYS A 41 -10.74 -6.09 -16.13
C LYS A 41 -10.04 -5.49 -17.34
N THR A 42 -10.37 -6.01 -18.53
CA THR A 42 -9.97 -5.43 -19.82
C THR A 42 -11.24 -5.00 -20.56
N PRO A 43 -11.32 -3.76 -21.08
CA PRO A 43 -10.30 -2.71 -21.07
C PRO A 43 -10.12 -2.04 -19.70
N VAL A 44 -8.94 -1.44 -19.48
CA VAL A 44 -8.70 -0.57 -18.32
C VAL A 44 -9.50 0.71 -18.53
N VAL A 45 -10.47 0.96 -17.66
CA VAL A 45 -11.34 2.14 -17.75
C VAL A 45 -11.07 3.11 -16.61
N HIS A 46 -11.11 4.40 -16.95
CA HIS A 46 -11.09 5.50 -15.99
C HIS A 46 -12.49 6.12 -15.91
N PHE A 47 -12.94 6.41 -14.71
CA PHE A 47 -14.33 6.81 -14.48
C PHE A 47 -14.42 7.84 -13.35
N CYS A 48 -15.17 8.94 -13.56
CA CYS A 48 -15.48 9.92 -12.53
C CYS A 48 -16.80 9.60 -11.84
N ALA A 49 -16.75 9.31 -10.53
CA ALA A 49 -17.94 9.02 -9.72
C ALA A 49 -18.96 10.17 -9.64
N SER A 50 -18.55 11.40 -9.90
CA SER A 50 -19.42 12.58 -9.86
C SER A 50 -20.05 12.93 -11.21
N CYS A 51 -19.35 12.67 -12.32
CA CYS A 51 -19.78 13.10 -13.66
C CYS A 51 -20.40 11.96 -14.48
N ASP A 52 -19.86 10.74 -14.38
CA ASP A 52 -20.10 9.69 -15.37
C ASP A 52 -21.19 8.68 -14.97
N GLY A 53 -21.76 8.77 -13.76
CA GLY A 53 -22.98 8.02 -13.36
C GLY A 53 -22.86 6.50 -13.17
N GLY A 54 -21.89 5.85 -13.78
CA GLY A 54 -21.51 4.45 -13.60
C GLY A 54 -20.82 3.90 -14.86
N PRO A 55 -19.92 2.91 -14.76
CA PRO A 55 -19.28 2.31 -15.94
C PRO A 55 -20.23 1.47 -16.82
N ASP A 56 -21.47 1.20 -16.38
CA ASP A 56 -22.46 0.38 -17.11
C ASP A 56 -23.22 1.16 -18.20
N SER A 57 -22.94 2.46 -18.39
CA SER A 57 -23.64 3.31 -19.37
C SER A 57 -22.71 3.94 -20.42
N LEU A 58 -21.70 3.19 -20.91
CA LEU A 58 -20.88 3.63 -22.04
C LEU A 58 -21.06 2.68 -23.25
N PRO A 59 -21.46 3.19 -24.43
CA PRO A 59 -21.45 2.43 -25.69
C PRO A 59 -20.01 2.18 -26.20
N PRO A 60 -19.80 1.21 -27.10
CA PRO A 60 -18.48 0.74 -27.49
C PRO A 60 -17.64 1.79 -28.24
N ALA A 61 -16.35 1.78 -27.94
CA ALA A 61 -15.30 2.66 -28.48
C ALA A 61 -15.10 2.56 -30.01
N PRO A 62 -14.59 3.61 -30.66
CA PRO A 62 -13.80 3.48 -31.88
C PRO A 62 -12.31 3.31 -31.55
N GLN A 63 -11.69 2.37 -32.26
CA GLN A 63 -10.25 2.10 -32.29
C GLN A 63 -9.50 3.18 -33.08
N ALA A 64 -8.29 3.51 -32.63
CA ALA A 64 -7.16 4.08 -33.40
C ALA A 64 -6.03 4.41 -32.40
N GLU A 65 -4.75 4.12 -32.53
CA GLU A 65 -3.94 3.34 -33.46
C GLU A 65 -2.66 2.92 -32.70
N SER A 66 -2.05 1.84 -33.15
CA SER A 66 -0.77 1.34 -32.70
C SER A 66 0.35 2.36 -32.89
N SER A 67 1.13 2.60 -31.84
CA SER A 67 2.51 3.04 -31.96
C SER A 67 3.36 2.24 -30.99
N SER A 68 3.94 1.18 -31.53
CA SER A 68 5.04 0.43 -30.94
C SER A 68 6.22 1.38 -30.69
N SER A 69 6.52 1.65 -29.43
CA SER A 69 7.88 1.98 -29.01
C SER A 69 8.18 1.17 -27.77
N SER A 70 8.82 0.02 -28.02
CA SER A 70 9.51 -0.77 -27.01
C SER A 70 10.63 0.05 -26.40
N SER A 71 10.38 0.68 -25.26
CA SER A 71 11.44 1.04 -24.33
C SER A 71 11.24 0.23 -23.07
N HIS A 72 11.96 -0.88 -23.00
CA HIS A 72 12.26 -1.58 -21.75
C HIS A 72 12.92 -0.58 -20.79
N PHE A 73 12.13 0.15 -20.02
CA PHE A 73 12.63 0.80 -18.81
C PHE A 73 12.40 -0.19 -17.67
N SER A 74 13.42 -1.00 -17.42
CA SER A 74 13.64 -1.63 -16.14
C SER A 74 13.45 -0.58 -15.06
N ARG A 75 12.36 -0.66 -14.30
CA ARG A 75 12.21 0.14 -13.08
C ARG A 75 13.18 -0.45 -12.05
N SER A 76 14.44 -0.08 -12.19
CA SER A 76 15.43 -0.13 -11.11
C SER A 76 14.96 0.89 -10.07
N SER A 77 14.36 0.40 -8.99
CA SER A 77 13.73 1.21 -7.94
C SER A 77 14.74 1.85 -6.97
N THR A 78 15.81 2.43 -7.50
CA THR A 78 16.65 3.39 -6.80
C THR A 78 17.14 4.44 -7.80
N PRO A 79 16.88 5.74 -7.59
CA PRO A 79 17.56 6.77 -8.36
C PRO A 79 19.08 6.64 -8.13
N PRO A 80 19.94 6.79 -9.17
CA PRO A 80 21.37 6.90 -8.96
C PRO A 80 21.62 8.19 -8.18
N THR A 81 21.92 8.08 -6.89
CA THR A 81 22.37 9.22 -6.11
C THR A 81 23.74 9.61 -6.64
N GLU A 82 23.82 10.75 -7.32
CA GLU A 82 25.09 11.30 -7.78
C GLU A 82 26.01 11.51 -6.57
N MET A 83 27.11 10.76 -6.54
CA MET A 83 28.21 10.93 -5.60
C MET A 83 28.88 12.29 -5.83
N SER A 84 28.29 13.34 -5.28
CA SER A 84 28.99 14.60 -5.05
C SER A 84 30.03 14.37 -3.97
N SER A 85 31.27 14.29 -4.43
CA SER A 85 32.48 14.23 -3.63
C SER A 85 32.70 15.56 -2.94
N THR A 86 31.99 15.80 -1.84
CA THR A 86 32.31 16.84 -0.86
C THR A 86 32.33 16.18 0.52
N LEU A 87 33.51 15.73 0.93
CA LEU A 87 33.79 15.23 2.27
C LEU A 87 33.48 16.31 3.31
N SER A 88 32.30 16.25 3.94
CA SER A 88 32.13 16.66 5.35
C SER A 88 30.77 16.19 5.92
N SER A 89 30.31 14.99 5.57
CA SER A 89 29.28 14.33 6.38
C SER A 89 29.98 13.35 7.30
N PRO A 90 29.80 13.43 8.64
CA PRO A 90 30.35 12.42 9.53
C PRO A 90 29.84 11.05 9.08
N VAL A 91 30.75 10.11 8.90
CA VAL A 91 30.42 8.72 8.58
C VAL A 91 29.53 8.23 9.72
N PHE A 92 28.24 8.04 9.42
CA PHE A 92 27.33 7.35 10.32
C PHE A 92 27.71 5.87 10.32
N ALA A 93 28.78 5.54 11.03
CA ALA A 93 29.16 4.16 11.28
C ALA A 93 28.12 3.61 12.26
N PRO A 94 27.38 2.54 11.92
CA PRO A 94 26.56 1.86 12.90
C PRO A 94 27.46 1.50 14.09
N PRO A 95 26.95 1.63 15.34
CA PRO A 95 27.73 1.30 16.52
C PRO A 95 28.23 -0.13 16.40
N ALA A 96 29.47 -0.37 16.86
CA ALA A 96 30.07 -1.71 16.82
C ALA A 96 29.11 -2.74 17.43
N GLU A 97 28.88 -3.83 16.73
CA GLU A 97 28.00 -4.91 17.17
C GLU A 97 28.50 -5.49 18.49
N THR A 98 27.85 -5.08 19.59
CA THR A 98 28.09 -5.68 20.90
C THR A 98 27.23 -6.91 21.06
N GLU A 99 27.69 -7.86 21.88
CA GLU A 99 26.90 -9.05 22.25
C GLU A 99 25.53 -8.67 22.85
N GLU A 100 25.43 -7.55 23.57
CA GLU A 100 24.16 -7.02 24.07
C GLU A 100 23.22 -6.59 22.93
N SER A 101 23.75 -5.89 21.91
CA SER A 101 22.98 -5.47 20.75
C SER A 101 22.43 -6.66 19.98
N ARG A 102 23.24 -7.71 19.82
CA ARG A 102 22.85 -8.96 19.19
C ARG A 102 21.71 -9.64 19.94
N ARG A 103 21.81 -9.76 21.27
CA ARG A 103 20.74 -10.34 22.11
C ARG A 103 19.42 -9.59 22.00
N ARG A 104 19.46 -8.26 21.99
CA ARG A 104 18.26 -7.43 21.84
C ARG A 104 17.58 -7.67 20.49
N ARG A 105 18.36 -7.80 19.41
CA ARG A 105 17.84 -8.14 18.07
C ARG A 105 17.22 -9.54 18.04
N GLU A 106 17.93 -10.54 18.56
CA GLU A 106 17.43 -11.92 18.62
C GLU A 106 16.10 -12.02 19.38
N GLN A 107 15.95 -11.31 20.50
CA GLN A 107 14.68 -11.23 21.24
C GLN A 107 13.56 -10.58 20.42
N SER A 108 13.86 -9.47 19.73
CA SER A 108 12.91 -8.77 18.86
C SER A 108 12.46 -9.64 17.67
N ASP A 109 13.39 -10.36 17.06
CA ASP A 109 13.13 -11.21 15.90
C ASP A 109 12.29 -12.43 16.29
N GLN A 110 12.58 -13.02 17.45
CA GLN A 110 11.76 -14.09 18.02
C GLN A 110 10.32 -13.63 18.30
N ALA A 111 10.16 -12.45 18.91
CA ALA A 111 8.83 -11.88 19.17
C ALA A 111 8.07 -11.62 17.86
N SER A 112 8.72 -10.98 16.88
CA SER A 112 8.16 -10.68 15.55
C SER A 112 7.70 -11.95 14.83
N THR A 113 8.51 -13.01 14.88
CA THR A 113 8.17 -14.31 14.28
C THR A 113 6.93 -14.91 14.93
N ALA A 114 6.85 -14.89 16.26
CA ALA A 114 5.73 -15.44 17.01
C ALA A 114 4.42 -14.65 16.81
N ILE A 115 4.52 -13.33 16.60
CA ILE A 115 3.38 -12.47 16.24
C ILE A 115 2.91 -12.80 14.83
N GLY A 116 3.82 -12.87 13.86
CA GLY A 116 3.50 -13.21 12.47
C GLY A 116 2.79 -14.57 12.36
N GLN A 117 3.25 -15.58 13.09
CA GLN A 117 2.60 -16.90 13.12
C GLN A 117 1.15 -16.86 13.66
N ARG A 118 0.85 -15.98 14.62
CA ARG A 118 -0.51 -15.83 15.17
C ARG A 118 -1.41 -15.09 14.19
N LEU A 119 -0.91 -14.07 13.52
CA LEU A 119 -1.63 -13.36 12.46
C LEU A 119 -2.03 -14.30 11.32
N LEU A 120 -1.11 -15.18 10.89
CA LEU A 120 -1.39 -16.19 9.86
C LEU A 120 -2.43 -17.23 10.29
N LYS A 121 -2.59 -17.46 11.60
CA LYS A 121 -3.64 -18.31 12.17
C LYS A 121 -4.97 -17.57 12.37
N GLY A 122 -5.09 -16.32 11.92
CA GLY A 122 -6.31 -15.53 12.00
C GLY A 122 -6.51 -14.75 13.31
N TRP A 123 -5.48 -14.62 14.14
CA TRP A 123 -5.54 -13.78 15.34
C TRP A 123 -5.40 -12.30 14.95
N ALA A 124 -6.12 -11.41 15.64
CA ALA A 124 -6.02 -9.97 15.45
C ALA A 124 -5.01 -9.34 16.43
N MET A 125 -4.21 -8.38 15.97
CA MET A 125 -3.36 -7.56 16.84
C MET A 125 -4.18 -6.46 17.52
N LEU A 126 -3.99 -6.31 18.83
CA LEU A 126 -4.51 -5.18 19.60
C LEU A 126 -3.47 -4.06 19.64
N ALA A 127 -3.92 -2.81 19.70
CA ALA A 127 -3.06 -1.62 19.78
C ALA A 127 -2.60 -1.32 21.22
N GLU A 128 -2.36 -2.37 22.01
CA GLU A 128 -1.96 -2.28 23.41
C GLU A 128 -0.53 -2.82 23.60
N TYR A 129 0.23 -2.20 24.50
CA TYR A 129 1.56 -2.64 24.88
C TYR A 129 1.54 -3.26 26.28
N VAL A 130 2.33 -4.31 26.47
CA VAL A 130 2.38 -4.98 27.77
C VAL A 130 3.28 -4.18 28.71
N LEU A 131 2.70 -3.69 29.81
CA LEU A 131 3.40 -2.89 30.82
C LEU A 131 4.35 -3.70 31.72
N TYR A 132 4.26 -5.03 31.67
CA TYR A 132 5.16 -5.94 32.38
C TYR A 132 5.62 -7.06 31.44
N ALA A 133 6.90 -7.09 31.11
CA ALA A 133 7.51 -8.11 30.26
C ALA A 133 7.67 -9.47 30.98
N SER A 134 6.70 -9.89 31.80
CA SER A 134 6.69 -11.17 32.54
C SER A 134 5.82 -12.25 31.90
N ALA A 135 5.29 -12.02 30.69
CA ALA A 135 4.33 -12.92 30.04
C ALA A 135 4.93 -13.90 28.99
N TRP A 136 6.24 -14.19 29.02
CA TRP A 136 6.77 -15.42 28.44
C TRP A 136 6.78 -16.53 29.50
N LEU A 137 5.63 -16.78 30.13
CA LEU A 137 5.47 -17.90 31.05
C LEU A 137 4.89 -19.10 30.28
N GLN A 138 5.78 -20.06 30.02
CA GLN A 138 5.55 -21.48 29.85
C GLN A 138 4.14 -21.98 30.26
N LYS A 139 3.42 -22.60 29.32
CA LYS A 139 2.77 -23.93 29.53
C LYS A 139 2.19 -24.47 28.21
N GLY A 140 3.00 -25.26 27.52
CA GLY A 140 2.49 -26.48 26.93
C GLY A 140 2.01 -27.38 28.07
N GLY A 141 0.72 -27.32 28.36
CA GLY A 141 0.06 -28.07 29.41
C GLY A 141 -1.25 -28.60 28.86
N SER A 142 -1.15 -29.73 28.17
CA SER A 142 -2.27 -30.59 27.82
C SER A 142 -3.16 -30.82 29.03
N LEU A 143 -4.42 -30.41 28.96
CA LEU A 143 -5.44 -30.81 29.92
C LEU A 143 -6.76 -31.03 29.17
N ARG A 144 -7.01 -32.34 28.98
CA ARG A 144 -8.26 -33.07 28.69
C ARG A 144 -8.74 -33.11 27.26
#